data_AF-A0A7Y8M182-F1
#
_entry.id   AF-A0A7Y8M182-F1
#
_cell.length_a   1.000
_cell.length_b   1.000
_cell.length_c   1.000
_cell.angle_alpha   90.00
_cell.angle_beta   90.00
_cell.angle_gamma   90.00
#
_symmetry.space_group_name_H-M   'P 1'
#
loop_
_entity.id
_entity.type
_entity.pdbx_description
1 polymer ?
#
loop_
_entity_poly.entity_id
_entity_poly.type
_entity_poly.pdbx_seq_one_letter_code
_entity_poly.pdbx_strand_id
1 'polypeptide(L)'
;MNNSEKNKKISQSKYPLWFYLVLFLIPFLFFILLEIFLRVFNYGRNNDQWINITETKQMLNPDIAGRYFFITKDLPQSNNDAFDIVKRKNAFRVFVMGGSSAQGFPFSPNGNFSRYIRDRLELLFPENYIEVINLGITATNSYTIRDILPGVLEQNPDLILIYAGHNEYYGAFGVGSTENIGNSRDLVNFLIWLNKFKSVELLRNVTNAVMSLFNQDTDMDSNQGGTLMARIVKEQIIPFNSELFNAGIEQFKGNLEDILQMANRAKVPVVIGTLASNLKDQKPFISVGSNSDECADSIYLRAQYQLKLGKISLADSLFRKAKDLDALRFRAPEKINEIIKKLNEKYNCGLVDLDSVFNANSPDRIVGKNLIVDHLHPSLSGYLLMGKIYFEAMNRGSLLPHNEQVEFQDRQLDSIIISNFSFSRLDSVISDIRLLGLLNDWPFTDKPDFSFVKKLKLRDRIDSIAYKIAVENMNWEKGHREAAEYYLSKKDFLNFAKEFQVIVSQYPFKLSDYDYAASQLINVREYDLAYNLLLRRFKESPDAFSSKWLGNINLNRGNIDKAIKYLSVSMKYDNTDAQTFYNLAGAFIHKEDFRNALQSIEKCLSIKPDFPNAQKLKVQLLEILSQ
;
A
#
# COMPACT_ATOMS: atom_id res chain seq x y z
N MET A 1 -52.41 11.58 83.66
CA MET A 1 -52.58 10.68 82.50
C MET A 1 -51.35 10.81 81.62
N ASN A 2 -50.62 9.71 81.48
CA ASN A 2 -49.46 9.57 80.61
C ASN A 2 -49.85 9.79 79.14
N ASN A 3 -49.04 10.55 78.40
CA ASN A 3 -48.69 10.17 77.03
C ASN A 3 -47.30 10.69 76.69
N SER A 4 -46.36 9.76 76.67
CA SER A 4 -44.98 9.94 76.25
C SER A 4 -44.86 9.76 74.74
N GLU A 5 -44.77 10.84 73.98
CA GLU A 5 -44.28 10.77 72.60
C GLU A 5 -42.75 10.87 72.60
N LYS A 6 -42.11 9.71 72.46
CA LYS A 6 -40.66 9.60 72.20
C LYS A 6 -40.37 10.08 70.79
N ASN A 7 -39.92 11.33 70.65
CA ASN A 7 -39.23 11.79 69.45
C ASN A 7 -37.87 11.07 69.32
N LYS A 8 -37.84 9.97 68.56
CA LYS A 8 -36.59 9.36 68.07
C LYS A 8 -35.94 10.32 67.08
N LYS A 9 -34.92 11.06 67.53
CA LYS A 9 -33.94 11.68 66.62
C LYS A 9 -33.26 10.56 65.84
N ILE A 10 -33.61 10.43 64.55
CA ILE A 10 -32.92 9.55 63.61
C ILE A 10 -31.51 10.12 63.44
N SER A 11 -30.53 9.47 64.07
CA SER A 11 -29.12 9.66 63.77
C SER A 11 -28.91 9.32 62.30
N GLN A 12 -28.63 10.32 61.46
CA GLN A 12 -28.16 10.10 60.10
C GLN A 12 -26.81 9.38 60.17
N SER A 13 -26.86 8.05 60.12
CA SER A 13 -25.68 7.20 59.98
C SER A 13 -24.98 7.59 58.68
N LYS A 14 -23.80 8.22 58.77
CA LYS A 14 -22.96 8.44 57.60
C LYS A 14 -22.65 7.08 56.98
N TYR A 15 -22.95 6.91 55.69
CA TYR A 15 -22.64 5.68 54.98
C TYR A 15 -21.12 5.43 55.01
N PRO A 16 -20.69 4.17 55.09
CA PRO A 16 -19.27 3.84 55.08
C PRO A 16 -18.64 4.25 53.74
N LEU A 17 -17.35 4.60 53.74
CA LEU A 17 -16.63 5.09 52.55
C LEU A 17 -16.76 4.14 51.34
N TRP A 18 -16.84 2.83 51.58
CA TRP A 18 -17.01 1.83 50.52
C TRP A 18 -18.35 1.98 49.78
N PHE A 19 -19.41 2.49 50.42
CA PHE A 19 -20.70 2.72 49.77
C PHE A 19 -20.58 3.77 48.67
N TYR A 20 -19.89 4.88 48.95
CA TYR A 20 -19.62 5.93 47.96
C TYR A 20 -18.67 5.45 46.86
N LEU A 21 -17.68 4.62 47.21
CA LEU A 21 -16.78 4.02 46.24
C LEU A 21 -17.54 3.07 45.30
N VAL A 22 -18.43 2.22 45.82
CA VAL A 22 -19.28 1.35 45.00
C VAL A 22 -20.20 2.18 44.11
N LEU A 23 -20.88 3.19 44.66
CA LEU A 23 -21.74 4.08 43.88
C LEU A 23 -20.98 4.76 42.73
N PHE A 24 -19.74 5.18 42.99
CA PHE A 24 -18.85 5.77 41.98
C PHE A 24 -18.43 4.75 40.92
N LEU A 25 -18.20 3.48 41.28
CA LEU A 25 -17.76 2.45 40.34
C LEU A 25 -18.89 1.88 39.46
N ILE A 26 -20.16 1.96 39.88
CA ILE A 26 -21.30 1.37 39.14
C ILE A 26 -21.35 1.81 37.66
N PRO A 27 -21.24 3.11 37.31
CA PRO A 27 -21.25 3.54 35.91
C PRO A 27 -20.09 2.97 35.09
N PHE A 28 -18.89 2.90 35.67
CA PHE A 28 -17.72 2.33 35.00
C PHE A 28 -17.90 0.83 34.77
N LEU A 29 -18.41 0.11 35.78
CA LEU A 29 -18.71 -1.31 35.65
C LEU A 29 -19.77 -1.56 34.57
N PHE A 30 -20.79 -0.71 34.48
CA PHE A 30 -21.80 -0.78 33.41
C PHE A 30 -21.16 -0.66 32.02
N PHE A 31 -20.33 0.36 31.77
CA PHE A 31 -19.68 0.52 30.46
C PHE A 31 -18.68 -0.59 30.14
N ILE A 32 -17.96 -1.12 31.13
CA ILE A 32 -17.08 -2.27 30.95
C ILE A 32 -17.90 -3.51 30.54
N LEU A 33 -18.99 -3.80 31.25
CA LEU A 33 -19.86 -4.94 30.93
C LEU A 33 -20.55 -4.77 29.58
N LEU A 34 -20.99 -3.55 29.24
CA LEU A 34 -21.55 -3.23 27.93
C LEU A 34 -20.52 -3.46 26.82
N GLU A 35 -19.28 -2.98 26.99
CA GLU A 35 -18.21 -3.18 26.02
C GLU A 35 -17.91 -4.68 25.81
N ILE A 36 -17.81 -5.45 26.90
CA ILE A 36 -17.61 -6.91 26.83
C ILE A 36 -18.78 -7.56 26.07
N PHE A 37 -20.02 -7.22 26.41
CA PHE A 37 -21.21 -7.73 25.73
C PHE A 37 -21.17 -7.43 24.24
N LEU A 38 -20.93 -6.18 23.85
CA LEU A 38 -20.87 -5.78 22.44
C LEU A 38 -19.75 -6.49 21.67
N ARG A 39 -18.60 -6.74 22.30
CA ARG A 39 -17.50 -7.51 21.69
C ARG A 39 -17.83 -8.99 21.53
N VAL A 40 -18.41 -9.62 22.55
CA VAL A 40 -18.81 -11.05 22.52
C VAL A 40 -19.83 -11.32 21.41
N PHE A 41 -20.77 -10.39 21.19
CA PHE A 41 -21.77 -10.50 20.12
C PHE A 41 -21.34 -9.85 18.80
N ASN A 42 -20.07 -9.45 18.66
CA ASN A 42 -19.50 -8.83 17.48
C ASN A 42 -20.35 -7.68 16.89
N TYR A 43 -20.86 -6.79 17.75
CA TYR A 43 -21.64 -5.64 17.34
C TYR A 43 -20.79 -4.67 16.51
N GLY A 44 -21.33 -4.14 15.42
CA GLY A 44 -20.69 -3.10 14.61
C GLY A 44 -19.54 -3.60 13.71
N ARG A 45 -18.70 -2.67 13.23
CA ARG A 45 -17.56 -2.93 12.34
C ARG A 45 -16.37 -3.53 13.05
N ASN A 46 -15.58 -4.35 12.37
CA ASN A 46 -14.31 -4.80 12.94
C ASN A 46 -13.33 -3.61 13.06
N ASN A 47 -12.96 -3.24 14.29
CA ASN A 47 -12.05 -2.13 14.58
C ASN A 47 -10.61 -2.59 14.85
N ASP A 48 -10.33 -3.89 14.72
CA ASP A 48 -8.98 -4.43 14.85
C ASP A 48 -8.10 -3.92 13.72
N GLN A 49 -6.84 -3.60 14.02
CA GLN A 49 -5.93 -3.08 13.01
C GLN A 49 -5.57 -4.12 11.94
N TRP A 50 -5.45 -5.38 12.34
CA TRP A 50 -5.01 -6.48 11.50
C TRP A 50 -6.11 -7.53 11.36
N ILE A 51 -6.22 -8.12 10.16
CA ILE A 51 -7.07 -9.30 9.93
C ILE A 51 -6.26 -10.42 9.29
N ASN A 52 -6.57 -11.65 9.69
CA ASN A 52 -5.95 -12.84 9.09
C ASN A 52 -6.62 -13.16 7.75
N ILE A 53 -5.80 -13.35 6.72
CA ILE A 53 -6.25 -13.75 5.37
C ILE A 53 -6.09 -15.27 5.20
N THR A 54 -5.04 -15.82 5.82
CA THR A 54 -4.77 -17.26 5.89
C THR A 54 -4.27 -17.59 7.30
N GLU A 55 -3.99 -18.86 7.59
CA GLU A 55 -3.39 -19.28 8.86
C GLU A 55 -2.01 -18.65 9.14
N THR A 56 -1.32 -18.17 8.09
CA THR A 56 0.05 -17.64 8.20
C THR A 56 0.18 -16.18 7.78
N LYS A 57 -0.82 -15.62 7.10
CA LYS A 57 -0.78 -14.27 6.53
C LYS A 57 -1.88 -13.38 7.10
N GLN A 58 -1.53 -12.13 7.36
CA GLN A 58 -2.46 -11.06 7.75
C GLN A 58 -2.26 -9.82 6.88
N MET A 59 -3.21 -8.89 6.93
CA MET A 59 -3.10 -7.57 6.31
C MET A 59 -3.77 -6.50 7.16
N LEU A 60 -3.59 -5.23 6.80
CA LEU A 60 -4.36 -4.14 7.39
C LEU A 60 -5.85 -4.37 7.17
N ASN A 61 -6.65 -4.24 8.21
CA ASN A 61 -8.09 -4.40 8.14
C ASN A 61 -8.70 -3.40 7.14
N PRO A 62 -9.41 -3.86 6.08
CA PRO A 62 -10.06 -2.98 5.11
C PRO A 62 -11.10 -2.02 5.73
N ASP A 63 -11.68 -2.39 6.87
CA ASP A 63 -12.68 -1.58 7.59
C ASP A 63 -12.04 -0.56 8.54
N ILE A 64 -10.71 -0.55 8.70
CA ILE A 64 -10.02 0.29 9.70
C ILE A 64 -10.28 1.78 9.52
N ALA A 65 -10.54 2.20 8.27
CA ALA A 65 -10.87 3.57 7.93
C ALA A 65 -12.18 4.03 8.59
N GLY A 66 -13.08 3.12 8.96
CA GLY A 66 -14.31 3.43 9.70
C GLY A 66 -14.09 4.11 11.05
N ARG A 67 -12.86 4.06 11.59
CA ARG A 67 -12.44 4.81 12.79
C ARG A 67 -12.26 6.31 12.54
N TYR A 68 -12.09 6.71 11.27
CA TYR A 68 -11.82 8.10 10.88
C TYR A 68 -12.90 8.73 10.00
N PHE A 69 -13.68 7.91 9.29
CA PHE A 69 -14.76 8.35 8.42
C PHE A 69 -16.11 7.98 9.02
N PHE A 70 -16.90 8.99 9.36
CA PHE A 70 -18.17 8.86 10.07
C PHE A 70 -19.37 9.14 9.19
N ILE A 71 -19.22 10.09 8.27
CA ILE A 71 -20.25 10.53 7.33
C ILE A 71 -20.13 9.70 6.04
N THR A 72 -18.89 9.42 5.62
CA THR A 72 -18.61 8.68 4.39
C THR A 72 -19.06 7.22 4.48
N LYS A 73 -19.92 6.79 3.54
CA LYS A 73 -20.38 5.38 3.44
C LYS A 73 -19.33 4.46 2.82
N ASP A 74 -18.71 4.89 1.71
CA ASP A 74 -17.66 4.13 1.03
C ASP A 74 -16.30 4.40 1.66
N LEU A 75 -15.83 3.47 2.49
CA LEU A 75 -14.58 3.62 3.21
C LEU A 75 -13.37 3.45 2.27
N PRO A 76 -12.39 4.36 2.30
CA PRO A 76 -11.14 4.15 1.59
C PRO A 76 -10.36 2.99 2.22
N GLN A 77 -9.73 2.18 1.38
CA GLN A 77 -8.93 1.02 1.79
C GLN A 77 -7.45 1.25 1.48
N SER A 78 -6.58 0.47 2.11
CA SER A 78 -5.17 0.38 1.74
C SER A 78 -4.97 -0.48 0.48
N ASN A 79 -3.72 -0.74 0.09
CA ASN A 79 -3.42 -1.67 -0.99
C ASN A 79 -3.66 -3.14 -0.62
N ASN A 80 -4.05 -3.45 0.62
CA ASN A 80 -4.29 -4.83 1.09
C ASN A 80 -3.05 -5.72 0.95
N ASP A 81 -1.88 -5.15 1.25
CA ASP A 81 -0.61 -5.88 1.28
C ASP A 81 -0.58 -6.89 2.44
N ALA A 82 -0.40 -8.16 2.10
CA ALA A 82 -0.31 -9.24 3.07
C ALA A 82 1.14 -9.48 3.53
N PHE A 83 1.29 -9.88 4.79
CA PHE A 83 2.58 -10.23 5.40
C PHE A 83 2.41 -11.36 6.42
N ASP A 84 3.52 -11.98 6.83
CA ASP A 84 3.49 -13.11 7.76
C ASP A 84 3.05 -12.65 9.17
N ILE A 85 2.12 -13.39 9.77
CA ILE A 85 1.70 -13.19 11.17
C ILE A 85 2.90 -13.30 12.11
N VAL A 86 3.73 -14.32 11.89
CA VAL A 86 4.99 -14.51 12.59
C VAL A 86 6.13 -14.19 11.64
N LYS A 87 6.89 -13.13 11.94
CA LYS A 87 8.04 -12.71 11.14
C LYS A 87 9.09 -13.83 11.05
N ARG A 88 9.48 -14.23 9.84
CA ARG A 88 10.55 -15.23 9.64
C ARG A 88 11.90 -14.66 10.10
N LYS A 89 12.81 -15.54 10.54
CA LYS A 89 14.13 -15.14 11.06
C LYS A 89 14.99 -14.36 10.04
N ASN A 90 14.89 -14.71 8.75
CA ASN A 90 15.58 -14.04 7.64
C ASN A 90 14.67 -13.06 6.87
N ALA A 91 13.51 -12.68 7.44
CA ALA A 91 12.63 -11.70 6.82
C ALA A 91 13.13 -10.27 7.06
N PHE A 92 13.03 -9.44 6.03
CA PHE A 92 13.22 -8.00 6.10
C PHE A 92 11.87 -7.31 5.85
N ARG A 93 11.34 -6.65 6.88
CA ARG A 93 9.99 -6.14 6.98
C ARG A 93 9.99 -4.62 7.02
N VAL A 94 9.46 -4.02 5.95
CA VAL A 94 9.34 -2.58 5.77
C VAL A 94 7.86 -2.20 5.73
N PHE A 95 7.45 -1.21 6.53
CA PHE A 95 6.12 -0.63 6.42
C PHE A 95 6.19 0.74 5.76
N VAL A 96 5.26 1.00 4.86
CA VAL A 96 5.11 2.28 4.15
C VAL A 96 3.82 2.95 4.61
N MET A 97 3.90 4.19 5.07
CA MET A 97 2.77 4.94 5.62
C MET A 97 2.59 6.29 4.92
N GLY A 98 1.33 6.67 4.68
CA GLY A 98 1.00 7.96 4.09
C GLY A 98 -0.43 8.05 3.56
N GLY A 99 -0.68 9.09 2.77
CA GLY A 99 -1.98 9.32 2.11
C GLY A 99 -2.10 8.63 0.74
N SER A 100 -2.95 9.18 -0.13
CA SER A 100 -3.17 8.69 -1.51
C SER A 100 -1.89 8.64 -2.35
N SER A 101 -1.02 9.64 -2.24
CA SER A 101 0.27 9.63 -2.93
C SER A 101 1.19 8.52 -2.42
N ALA A 102 1.18 8.19 -1.13
CA ALA A 102 2.00 7.06 -0.65
C ALA A 102 1.41 5.71 -1.06
N GLN A 103 0.08 5.60 -1.05
CA GLN A 103 -0.65 4.42 -1.51
C GLN A 103 -0.34 4.10 -2.99
N GLY A 104 -0.18 5.13 -3.82
CA GLY A 104 0.10 4.96 -5.25
C GLY A 104 -1.01 5.46 -6.17
N PHE A 105 -2.01 6.19 -5.67
CA PHE A 105 -3.05 6.73 -6.54
C PHE A 105 -2.44 7.57 -7.68
N PRO A 106 -2.96 7.49 -8.93
CA PRO A 106 -4.06 6.64 -9.42
C PRO A 106 -3.66 5.21 -9.83
N PHE A 107 -2.37 4.87 -9.73
CA PHE A 107 -1.76 3.64 -10.22
C PHE A 107 -1.78 2.47 -9.21
N SER A 108 -2.52 2.60 -8.11
CA SER A 108 -2.68 1.53 -7.11
C SER A 108 -3.40 0.30 -7.70
N PRO A 109 -3.05 -0.92 -7.25
CA PRO A 109 -2.19 -1.20 -6.10
C PRO A 109 -0.71 -1.44 -6.41
N ASN A 110 -0.31 -1.60 -7.68
CA ASN A 110 1.07 -1.96 -8.03
C ASN A 110 1.95 -0.79 -8.51
N GLY A 111 1.38 0.28 -9.05
CA GLY A 111 2.13 1.42 -9.60
C GLY A 111 2.59 2.44 -8.55
N ASN A 112 3.28 1.98 -7.51
CA ASN A 112 3.76 2.85 -6.43
C ASN A 112 5.25 2.62 -6.12
N PHE A 113 5.83 3.56 -5.38
CA PHE A 113 7.25 3.53 -5.03
C PHE A 113 7.63 2.34 -4.14
N SER A 114 6.70 1.83 -3.31
CA SER A 114 6.95 0.68 -2.45
C SER A 114 7.14 -0.63 -3.22
N ARG A 115 6.45 -0.80 -4.38
CA ARG A 115 6.70 -1.94 -5.27
C ARG A 115 8.09 -1.89 -5.89
N TYR A 116 8.55 -0.72 -6.30
CA TYR A 116 9.92 -0.57 -6.80
C TYR A 116 10.95 -0.98 -5.73
N ILE A 117 10.77 -0.53 -4.48
CA ILE A 117 11.66 -0.88 -3.37
C ILE A 117 11.65 -2.39 -3.11
N ARG A 118 10.46 -3.00 -3.08
CA ARG A 118 10.32 -4.46 -2.91
C ARG A 118 11.06 -5.22 -4.00
N ASP A 119 10.78 -4.92 -5.27
CA ASP A 119 11.37 -5.63 -6.40
C ASP A 119 12.91 -5.47 -6.41
N ARG A 120 13.42 -4.29 -6.03
CA ARG A 120 14.85 -4.04 -5.88
C ARG A 120 15.48 -4.83 -4.72
N LEU A 121 14.82 -4.88 -3.56
CA LEU A 121 15.27 -5.68 -2.42
C LEU A 121 15.26 -7.18 -2.73
N GLU A 122 14.22 -7.69 -3.39
CA GLU A 122 14.11 -9.11 -3.77
C GLU A 122 15.22 -9.54 -4.73
N LEU A 123 15.61 -8.65 -5.65
CA LEU A 123 16.69 -8.89 -6.60
C LEU A 123 18.08 -8.85 -5.95
N LEU A 124 18.30 -7.90 -5.04
CA LEU A 124 19.57 -7.73 -4.34
C LEU A 124 19.81 -8.74 -3.21
N PHE A 125 18.73 -9.20 -2.57
CA PHE A 125 18.77 -10.09 -1.41
C PHE A 125 17.90 -11.33 -1.63
N PRO A 126 18.27 -12.20 -2.59
CA PRO A 126 17.43 -13.34 -2.99
C PRO A 126 17.20 -14.35 -1.86
N GLU A 127 18.12 -14.44 -0.90
CA GLU A 127 18.05 -15.33 0.27
C GLU A 127 17.20 -14.78 1.44
N ASN A 128 16.79 -13.51 1.36
CA ASN A 128 15.87 -12.91 2.33
C ASN A 128 14.42 -13.06 1.87
N TYR A 129 13.54 -13.20 2.86
CA TYR A 129 12.10 -12.98 2.65
C TYR A 129 11.84 -11.48 2.77
N ILE A 130 11.43 -10.85 1.68
CA ILE A 130 11.20 -9.41 1.65
C ILE A 130 9.71 -9.15 1.86
N GLU A 131 9.38 -8.36 2.87
CA GLU A 131 8.01 -7.90 3.13
C GLU A 131 8.02 -6.37 3.08
N VAL A 132 7.42 -5.79 2.03
CA VAL A 132 7.20 -4.34 1.94
C VAL A 132 5.69 -4.11 1.92
N ILE A 133 5.16 -3.60 3.04
CA ILE A 133 3.72 -3.47 3.30
C ILE A 133 3.32 -2.00 3.18
N ASN A 134 2.52 -1.66 2.18
CA ASN A 134 2.00 -0.31 1.99
C ASN A 134 0.64 -0.11 2.67
N LEU A 135 0.67 0.65 3.75
CA LEU A 135 -0.49 1.02 4.57
C LEU A 135 -1.10 2.37 4.17
N GLY A 136 -0.74 2.92 3.00
CA GLY A 136 -1.28 4.18 2.53
C GLY A 136 -2.80 4.13 2.36
N ILE A 137 -3.51 5.10 2.92
CA ILE A 137 -4.98 5.21 2.80
C ILE A 137 -5.32 6.57 2.19
N THR A 138 -6.15 6.58 1.15
CA THR A 138 -6.58 7.85 0.52
C THR A 138 -7.35 8.72 1.50
N ALA A 139 -7.34 10.04 1.28
CA ALA A 139 -8.09 10.99 2.09
C ALA A 139 -7.78 10.97 3.62
N THR A 140 -6.64 10.45 4.03
CA THR A 140 -6.16 10.47 5.42
C THR A 140 -4.99 11.42 5.60
N ASN A 141 -4.68 11.78 6.86
CA ASN A 141 -3.62 12.70 7.24
C ASN A 141 -2.76 12.12 8.39
N SER A 142 -1.96 12.97 9.04
CA SER A 142 -1.05 12.57 10.12
C SER A 142 -1.73 11.87 11.31
N TYR A 143 -3.01 12.12 11.58
CA TYR A 143 -3.75 11.43 12.66
C TYR A 143 -3.87 9.93 12.43
N THR A 144 -4.21 9.53 11.19
CA THR A 144 -4.36 8.12 10.83
C THR A 144 -3.03 7.39 10.97
N ILE A 145 -1.92 8.01 10.54
CA ILE A 145 -0.58 7.43 10.67
C ILE A 145 -0.23 7.27 12.16
N ARG A 146 -0.47 8.30 12.98
CA ARG A 146 -0.21 8.27 14.43
C ARG A 146 -0.99 7.15 15.12
N ASP A 147 -2.24 6.93 14.75
CA ASP A 147 -3.08 5.91 15.38
C ASP A 147 -2.77 4.47 14.92
N ILE A 148 -2.32 4.26 13.68
CA ILE A 148 -1.93 2.94 13.15
C ILE A 148 -0.53 2.53 13.62
N LEU A 149 0.36 3.48 13.91
CA LEU A 149 1.76 3.20 14.21
C LEU A 149 1.98 2.21 15.38
N PRO A 150 1.27 2.28 16.53
CA PRO A 150 1.50 1.32 17.62
C PRO A 150 1.36 -0.13 17.17
N GLY A 151 0.29 -0.45 16.42
CA GLY A 151 0.09 -1.80 15.91
C GLY A 151 1.10 -2.20 14.82
N VAL A 152 1.75 -1.24 14.15
CA VAL A 152 2.88 -1.49 13.23
C VAL A 152 4.14 -1.85 14.02
N LEU A 153 4.44 -1.13 15.10
CA LEU A 153 5.61 -1.40 15.95
C LEU A 153 5.53 -2.79 16.58
N GLU A 154 4.32 -3.24 16.94
CA GLU A 154 4.07 -4.61 17.43
C GLU A 154 4.44 -5.70 16.40
N GLN A 155 4.51 -5.38 15.10
CA GLN A 155 4.88 -6.33 14.04
C GLN A 155 6.39 -6.44 13.82
N ASN A 156 7.23 -5.88 14.70
CA ASN A 156 8.70 -5.92 14.64
C ASN A 156 9.27 -5.48 13.27
N PRO A 157 8.94 -4.26 12.81
CA PRO A 157 9.45 -3.73 11.55
C PRO A 157 10.96 -3.52 11.61
N ASP A 158 11.66 -3.78 10.50
CA ASP A 158 13.07 -3.39 10.35
C ASP A 158 13.18 -1.92 9.93
N LEU A 159 12.15 -1.37 9.29
CA LEU A 159 12.14 -0.02 8.76
C LEU A 159 10.71 0.50 8.55
N ILE A 160 10.52 1.81 8.76
CA ILE A 160 9.29 2.52 8.39
C ILE A 160 9.61 3.61 7.37
N LEU A 161 8.87 3.66 6.27
CA LEU A 161 8.94 4.70 5.24
C LEU A 161 7.71 5.60 5.33
N ILE A 162 7.90 6.92 5.33
CA ILE A 162 6.80 7.89 5.43
C ILE A 162 6.83 8.86 4.25
N TYR A 163 5.68 9.03 3.59
CA TYR A 163 5.40 10.12 2.64
C TYR A 163 4.00 10.69 2.91
N ALA A 164 3.91 11.77 3.69
CA ALA A 164 2.64 12.27 4.20
C ALA A 164 2.63 13.78 4.47
N GLY A 165 1.46 14.40 4.32
CA GLY A 165 1.18 15.80 4.70
C GLY A 165 0.37 16.59 3.67
N HIS A 166 0.15 16.07 2.46
CA HIS A 166 -0.71 16.71 1.45
C HIS A 166 -2.15 16.94 1.95
N ASN A 167 -2.75 15.93 2.57
CA ASN A 167 -4.13 15.97 3.04
C ASN A 167 -4.27 16.50 4.47
N GLU A 168 -3.30 17.23 5.00
CA GLU A 168 -3.34 17.61 6.41
C GLU A 168 -4.58 18.43 6.79
N TYR A 169 -4.99 19.32 5.89
CA TYR A 169 -6.13 20.21 6.09
C TYR A 169 -7.47 19.51 5.86
N TYR A 170 -7.56 18.60 4.88
CA TYR A 170 -8.84 18.09 4.39
C TYR A 170 -9.08 16.59 4.58
N GLY A 171 -8.02 15.81 4.82
CA GLY A 171 -8.16 14.40 5.17
C GLY A 171 -8.96 14.23 6.47
N ALA A 172 -9.36 13.01 6.79
CA ALA A 172 -10.18 12.72 7.97
C ALA A 172 -9.66 13.42 9.24
N PHE A 173 -10.54 14.11 9.98
CA PHE A 173 -10.24 15.00 11.11
C PHE A 173 -9.35 16.22 10.83
N GLY A 174 -9.02 16.52 9.57
CA GLY A 174 -8.32 17.73 9.21
C GLY A 174 -9.15 18.98 9.56
N VAL A 175 -8.46 20.07 9.87
CA VAL A 175 -9.08 21.33 10.31
C VAL A 175 -10.11 21.92 9.33
N GLY A 176 -10.02 21.60 8.04
CA GLY A 176 -10.96 21.99 6.98
C GLY A 176 -11.90 20.86 6.52
N SER A 177 -11.87 19.70 7.17
CA SER A 177 -12.65 18.51 6.79
C SER A 177 -14.09 18.55 7.32
N THR A 178 -15.02 17.89 6.63
CA THR A 178 -16.37 17.60 7.13
C THR A 178 -16.35 16.50 8.20
N GLU A 179 -15.33 15.63 8.18
CA GLU A 179 -15.12 14.55 9.16
C GLU A 179 -14.40 15.08 10.43
N ASN A 180 -14.73 16.30 10.87
CA ASN A 180 -14.09 16.99 11.98
C ASN A 180 -15.10 17.35 13.10
N ILE A 181 -14.70 17.19 14.36
CA ILE A 181 -15.49 17.51 15.58
C ILE A 181 -14.87 18.69 16.38
N GLY A 182 -13.71 19.21 15.95
CA GLY A 182 -13.06 20.40 16.52
C GLY A 182 -11.57 20.51 16.17
N ASN A 183 -10.97 21.69 16.36
CA ASN A 183 -9.59 21.96 15.92
C ASN A 183 -8.50 21.66 16.96
N SER A 184 -8.87 21.13 18.14
CA SER A 184 -7.89 20.75 19.16
C SER A 184 -7.30 19.38 18.86
N ARG A 185 -5.98 19.33 18.65
CA ARG A 185 -5.24 18.09 18.38
C ARG A 185 -5.44 17.04 19.46
N ASP A 186 -5.42 17.44 20.73
CA ASP A 186 -5.56 16.51 21.85
C ASP A 186 -6.97 15.92 21.92
N LEU A 187 -7.99 16.74 21.65
CA LEU A 187 -9.37 16.28 21.58
C LEU A 187 -9.56 15.28 20.43
N VAL A 188 -9.04 15.58 19.24
CA VAL A 188 -9.13 14.67 18.08
C VAL A 188 -8.45 13.34 18.38
N ASN A 189 -7.23 13.37 18.93
CA ASN A 189 -6.51 12.16 19.32
C ASN A 189 -7.26 11.35 20.39
N PHE A 190 -7.90 12.01 21.35
CA PHE A 190 -8.75 11.36 22.34
C PHE A 190 -10.00 10.71 21.70
N LEU A 191 -10.64 11.39 20.75
CA LEU A 191 -11.78 10.83 19.99
C LEU A 191 -11.39 9.61 19.15
N ILE A 192 -10.24 9.66 18.47
CA ILE A 192 -9.72 8.50 17.72
C ILE A 192 -9.46 7.32 18.66
N TRP A 193 -8.93 7.57 19.86
CA TRP A 193 -8.77 6.54 20.87
C TRP A 193 -10.12 5.97 21.34
N LEU A 194 -11.12 6.82 21.57
CA LEU A 194 -12.48 6.39 21.90
C LEU A 194 -13.12 5.53 20.80
N ASN A 195 -12.82 5.79 19.53
CA ASN A 195 -13.35 5.01 18.42
C ASN A 195 -12.85 3.55 18.37
N LYS A 196 -11.97 3.13 19.27
CA LYS A 196 -11.57 1.73 19.44
C LYS A 196 -12.61 0.90 20.22
N PHE A 197 -13.57 1.55 20.87
CA PHE A 197 -14.57 0.91 21.71
C PHE A 197 -15.91 0.72 20.98
N LYS A 198 -16.50 -0.47 21.12
CA LYS A 198 -17.80 -0.82 20.52
C LYS A 198 -18.94 -0.02 21.11
N SER A 199 -18.84 0.34 22.38
CA SER A 199 -19.78 1.23 23.08
C SER A 199 -19.84 2.63 22.46
N VAL A 200 -18.72 3.15 21.96
CA VAL A 200 -18.65 4.44 21.25
C VAL A 200 -19.28 4.32 19.86
N GLU A 201 -19.05 3.21 19.17
CA GLU A 201 -19.74 2.90 17.91
C GLU A 201 -21.26 2.78 18.10
N LEU A 202 -21.71 2.09 19.16
CA LEU A 202 -23.12 1.99 19.53
C LEU A 202 -23.71 3.38 19.78
N LEU A 203 -23.04 4.21 20.58
CA LEU A 203 -23.49 5.58 20.85
C LEU A 203 -23.68 6.36 19.54
N ARG A 204 -22.71 6.28 18.63
CA ARG A 204 -22.79 6.93 17.31
C ARG A 204 -23.94 6.40 16.46
N ASN A 205 -24.15 5.09 16.45
CA ASN A 205 -25.25 4.47 15.72
C ASN A 205 -26.61 4.92 16.27
N VAL A 206 -26.75 5.00 17.59
CA VAL A 206 -27.95 5.51 18.26
C VAL A 206 -28.15 6.98 17.95
N THR A 207 -27.12 7.84 18.04
CA THR A 207 -27.26 9.26 17.71
C THR A 207 -27.64 9.48 16.27
N ASN A 208 -27.06 8.73 15.33
CA ASN A 208 -27.41 8.81 13.91
C ASN A 208 -28.85 8.35 13.65
N ALA A 209 -29.27 7.24 14.27
CA ALA A 209 -30.65 6.77 14.18
C ALA A 209 -31.64 7.81 14.73
N VAL A 210 -31.35 8.40 15.89
CA VAL A 210 -32.19 9.44 16.51
C VAL A 210 -32.24 10.70 15.62
N MET A 211 -31.10 11.18 15.12
CA MET A 211 -31.06 12.33 14.21
C MET A 211 -31.85 12.07 12.92
N SER A 212 -31.78 10.85 12.37
CA SER A 212 -32.55 10.48 11.17
C SER A 212 -34.08 10.50 11.39
N LEU A 213 -34.54 10.27 12.61
CA LEU A 213 -35.97 10.35 12.96
C LEU A 213 -36.47 11.80 13.06
N PHE A 214 -35.59 12.74 13.42
CA PHE A 214 -35.93 14.17 13.53
C PHE A 214 -35.72 14.94 12.22
N ASN A 215 -34.86 14.46 11.32
CA ASN A 215 -34.58 15.06 10.03
C ASN A 215 -35.33 14.35 8.88
N GLN A 216 -36.66 14.27 8.95
CA GLN A 216 -37.48 13.68 7.87
C GLN A 216 -37.45 14.49 6.55
N ASP A 217 -36.87 15.69 6.52
CA ASP A 217 -36.86 16.59 5.34
C ASP A 217 -35.46 17.06 4.87
N THR A 218 -34.38 16.42 5.31
CA THR A 218 -33.06 16.64 4.69
C THR A 218 -32.44 15.31 4.28
N ASP A 219 -32.92 14.77 3.16
CA ASP A 219 -32.03 14.01 2.27
C ASP A 219 -30.92 14.97 1.84
N MET A 220 -29.90 15.16 2.69
CA MET A 220 -28.60 15.58 2.21
C MET A 220 -28.13 14.46 1.29
N ASP A 221 -28.35 14.72 0.00
CA ASP A 221 -28.16 13.83 -1.14
C ASP A 221 -27.05 12.79 -0.89
N SER A 222 -27.48 11.56 -0.63
CA SER A 222 -26.62 10.39 -0.80
C SER A 222 -26.21 10.16 -2.27
N ASN A 223 -26.65 11.04 -3.18
CA ASN A 223 -26.27 11.17 -4.58
C ASN A 223 -25.27 12.31 -4.87
N GLN A 224 -24.49 12.81 -3.90
CA GLN A 224 -23.30 13.59 -4.27
C GLN A 224 -22.27 12.65 -4.93
N GLY A 225 -22.43 12.43 -6.24
CA GLY A 225 -21.40 11.89 -7.10
C GLY A 225 -20.17 12.79 -7.06
N GLY A 226 -18.99 12.21 -7.26
CA GLY A 226 -17.73 12.92 -7.10
C GLY A 226 -16.66 12.09 -6.41
N THR A 227 -15.45 12.62 -6.40
CA THR A 227 -14.29 12.05 -5.71
C THR A 227 -14.47 12.14 -4.20
N LEU A 228 -13.78 11.25 -3.46
CA LEU A 228 -13.84 11.28 -2.01
C LEU A 228 -13.41 12.64 -1.43
N MET A 229 -12.39 13.28 -2.00
CA MET A 229 -11.95 14.60 -1.53
C MET A 229 -13.02 15.68 -1.76
N ALA A 230 -13.74 15.66 -2.88
CA ALA A 230 -14.85 16.60 -3.11
C ALA A 230 -15.95 16.48 -2.05
N ARG A 231 -16.19 15.28 -1.51
CA ARG A 231 -17.20 15.02 -0.48
C ARG A 231 -16.77 15.41 0.94
N ILE A 232 -15.47 15.45 1.23
CA ILE A 232 -14.96 15.67 2.60
C ILE A 232 -14.40 17.06 2.87
N VAL A 233 -14.30 17.94 1.87
CA VAL A 233 -13.91 19.34 2.11
C VAL A 233 -15.11 20.13 2.63
N LYS A 234 -14.97 20.69 3.85
CA LYS A 234 -15.96 21.59 4.44
C LYS A 234 -15.61 23.05 4.15
N GLU A 235 -14.43 23.46 4.59
CA GLU A 235 -13.95 24.83 4.44
C GLU A 235 -13.04 24.96 3.22
N GLN A 236 -13.61 25.37 2.10
CA GLN A 236 -12.88 25.44 0.82
C GLN A 236 -11.82 26.54 0.82
N ILE A 237 -11.93 27.56 1.70
CA ILE A 237 -11.04 28.72 1.70
C ILE A 237 -10.26 28.79 3.03
N ILE A 238 -8.98 28.42 2.98
CA ILE A 238 -8.04 28.54 4.11
C ILE A 238 -6.90 29.48 3.71
N PRO A 239 -7.04 30.80 3.94
CA PRO A 239 -6.01 31.79 3.55
C PRO A 239 -4.67 31.53 4.25
N PHE A 240 -3.59 31.95 3.61
CA PHE A 240 -2.24 31.82 4.15
C PHE A 240 -2.11 32.54 5.50
N ASN A 241 -1.45 31.92 6.47
CA ASN A 241 -1.30 32.42 7.84
C ASN A 241 -2.61 32.69 8.61
N SER A 242 -3.76 32.22 8.13
CA SER A 242 -5.01 32.23 8.91
C SER A 242 -4.92 31.34 10.16
N GLU A 243 -5.88 31.47 11.07
CA GLU A 243 -5.95 30.62 12.27
C GLU A 243 -6.05 29.13 11.89
N LEU A 244 -6.95 28.79 10.94
CA LEU A 244 -7.09 27.42 10.41
C LEU A 244 -5.81 26.94 9.72
N PHE A 245 -5.11 27.82 8.99
CA PHE A 245 -3.82 27.46 8.39
C PHE A 245 -2.82 27.01 9.47
N ASN A 246 -2.66 27.80 10.53
CA ASN A 246 -1.73 27.51 11.62
C ASN A 246 -2.16 26.29 12.43
N ALA A 247 -3.46 26.07 12.64
CA ALA A 247 -3.98 24.89 13.30
C ALA A 247 -3.60 23.60 12.55
N GLY A 248 -3.72 23.57 11.21
CA GLY A 248 -3.28 22.44 10.40
C GLY A 248 -1.76 22.20 10.46
N ILE A 249 -0.96 23.27 10.54
CA ILE A 249 0.50 23.17 10.72
C ILE A 249 0.87 22.54 12.07
N GLU A 250 0.27 23.01 13.17
CA GLU A 250 0.55 22.47 14.51
C GLU A 250 0.02 21.04 14.68
N GLN A 251 -1.10 20.71 14.03
CA GLN A 251 -1.60 19.34 13.93
C GLN A 251 -0.54 18.40 13.32
N PHE A 252 -0.04 18.74 12.12
CA PHE A 252 0.97 17.92 11.43
C PHE A 252 2.23 17.76 12.27
N LYS A 253 2.77 18.90 12.75
CA LYS A 253 3.99 18.94 13.55
C LYS A 253 3.88 18.06 14.77
N GLY A 254 2.80 18.21 15.55
CA GLY A 254 2.60 17.43 16.76
C GLY A 254 2.42 15.95 16.47
N ASN A 255 1.60 15.58 15.49
CA ASN A 255 1.37 14.17 15.15
C ASN A 255 2.63 13.51 14.59
N LEU A 256 3.38 14.19 13.70
CA LEU A 256 4.64 13.67 13.17
C LEU A 256 5.70 13.54 14.27
N GLU A 257 5.74 14.48 15.22
CA GLU A 257 6.61 14.39 16.38
C GLU A 257 6.28 13.16 17.25
N ASP A 258 5.01 12.90 17.53
CA ASP A 258 4.58 11.69 18.25
C ASP A 258 4.99 10.41 17.49
N ILE A 259 4.81 10.39 16.17
CA ILE A 259 5.18 9.26 15.29
C ILE A 259 6.67 8.96 15.41
N LEU A 260 7.52 9.98 15.23
CA LEU A 260 8.97 9.81 15.31
C LEU A 260 9.42 9.46 16.73
N GLN A 261 8.78 10.03 17.75
CA GLN A 261 9.07 9.69 19.15
C GLN A 261 8.73 8.22 19.46
N MET A 262 7.57 7.73 19.02
CA MET A 262 7.16 6.33 19.19
C MET A 262 8.13 5.37 18.49
N ALA A 263 8.49 5.65 17.24
CA ALA A 263 9.45 4.83 16.48
C ALA A 263 10.85 4.83 17.12
N ASN A 264 11.34 6.01 17.55
CA ASN A 264 12.63 6.13 18.23
C ASN A 264 12.66 5.36 19.57
N ARG A 265 11.58 5.41 20.36
CA ARG A 265 11.45 4.62 21.60
C ARG A 265 11.46 3.13 21.33
N ALA A 266 10.82 2.69 20.25
CA ALA A 266 10.83 1.31 19.79
C ALA A 266 12.14 0.90 19.10
N LYS A 267 13.08 1.83 18.90
CA LYS A 267 14.34 1.64 18.17
C LYS A 267 14.13 1.16 16.72
N VAL A 268 13.04 1.59 16.10
CA VAL A 268 12.74 1.30 14.70
C VAL A 268 13.18 2.49 13.86
N PRO A 269 14.07 2.31 12.86
CA PRO A 269 14.50 3.39 12.00
C PRO A 269 13.33 3.86 11.11
N VAL A 270 13.33 5.16 10.83
CA VAL A 270 12.34 5.81 9.96
C VAL A 270 13.07 6.53 8.83
N VAL A 271 12.56 6.44 7.61
CA VAL A 271 12.95 7.30 6.49
C VAL A 271 11.73 8.10 6.05
N ILE A 272 11.83 9.43 6.12
CA ILE A 272 10.75 10.36 5.76
C ILE A 272 11.12 11.18 4.53
N GLY A 273 10.15 11.39 3.63
CA GLY A 273 10.33 12.22 2.44
C GLY A 273 9.64 13.57 2.54
N THR A 274 10.29 14.62 2.04
CA THR A 274 9.64 15.91 1.76
C THR A 274 8.59 15.73 0.66
N LEU A 275 7.56 16.57 0.65
CA LEU A 275 6.46 16.53 -0.30
C LEU A 275 6.77 17.35 -1.55
N ALA A 276 6.52 16.77 -2.72
CA ALA A 276 6.58 17.44 -4.01
C ALA A 276 5.16 17.69 -4.54
N SER A 277 4.97 18.77 -5.30
CA SER A 277 3.68 19.09 -5.93
C SER A 277 3.90 19.69 -7.30
N ASN A 278 2.88 19.65 -8.16
CA ASN A 278 2.96 20.28 -9.47
C ASN A 278 2.95 21.80 -9.26
N LEU A 279 4.06 22.43 -9.59
CA LEU A 279 4.28 23.86 -9.43
C LEU A 279 4.00 24.60 -10.74
N LYS A 280 4.55 24.08 -11.84
CA LYS A 280 4.61 24.77 -13.13
C LYS A 280 3.32 24.66 -13.96
N ASP A 281 2.63 23.52 -13.86
CA ASP A 281 1.52 23.16 -14.74
C ASP A 281 0.16 23.11 -14.00
N GLN A 282 0.15 23.46 -12.72
CA GLN A 282 -1.05 23.53 -11.88
C GLN A 282 -1.20 24.94 -11.29
N LYS A 283 -2.14 25.69 -11.87
CA LYS A 283 -2.56 26.99 -11.32
C LYS A 283 -3.14 26.83 -9.91
N PRO A 284 -3.09 27.88 -9.06
CA PRO A 284 -3.89 27.94 -7.85
C PRO A 284 -5.36 27.64 -8.13
N PHE A 285 -6.01 26.91 -7.22
CA PHE A 285 -7.44 26.62 -7.35
C PHE A 285 -8.29 27.79 -6.86
N ILE A 286 -7.94 28.35 -5.70
CA ILE A 286 -8.66 29.48 -5.11
C ILE A 286 -7.66 30.59 -4.78
N SER A 287 -7.81 31.73 -5.43
CA SER A 287 -6.99 32.92 -5.22
C SER A 287 -7.78 33.94 -4.39
N VAL A 288 -7.26 34.27 -3.21
CA VAL A 288 -7.88 35.25 -2.28
C VAL A 288 -7.01 36.51 -2.15
N GLY A 289 -7.66 37.68 -2.05
CA GLY A 289 -7.01 38.97 -1.84
C GLY A 289 -7.69 40.11 -2.61
N SER A 290 -7.75 41.31 -2.00
CA SER A 290 -8.29 42.52 -2.63
C SER A 290 -7.27 43.24 -3.53
N ASN A 291 -5.98 43.05 -3.26
CA ASN A 291 -4.90 43.57 -4.10
C ASN A 291 -4.56 42.54 -5.18
N SER A 292 -4.87 42.86 -6.43
CA SER A 292 -4.62 42.01 -7.60
C SER A 292 -3.14 41.69 -7.82
N ASP A 293 -2.22 42.44 -7.21
CA ASP A 293 -0.78 42.25 -7.36
C ASP A 293 -0.15 41.22 -6.40
N GLU A 294 -0.89 40.75 -5.41
CA GLU A 294 -0.38 39.84 -4.38
C GLU A 294 -1.17 38.53 -4.24
N CYS A 295 -2.27 38.38 -4.98
CA CYS A 295 -3.06 37.16 -4.96
C CYS A 295 -2.34 35.99 -5.68
N ALA A 296 -2.76 34.75 -5.38
CA ALA A 296 -2.11 33.54 -5.85
C ALA A 296 -1.98 33.50 -7.39
N ASP A 297 -3.05 33.86 -8.11
CA ASP A 297 -3.08 33.87 -9.58
C ASP A 297 -2.06 34.85 -10.18
N SER A 298 -1.97 36.06 -9.62
CA SER A 298 -1.02 37.08 -10.11
C SER A 298 0.42 36.66 -9.90
N ILE A 299 0.72 36.08 -8.73
CA ILE A 299 2.05 35.52 -8.43
C ILE A 299 2.37 34.35 -9.37
N TYR A 300 1.40 33.48 -9.67
CA TYR A 300 1.57 32.38 -10.63
C TYR A 300 1.87 32.89 -12.05
N LEU A 301 1.14 33.89 -12.54
CA LEU A 301 1.40 34.50 -13.85
C LEU A 301 2.79 35.14 -13.91
N ARG A 302 3.22 35.80 -12.84
CA ARG A 302 4.59 36.34 -12.71
C ARG A 302 5.62 35.21 -12.76
N ALA A 303 5.39 34.10 -12.08
CA ALA A 303 6.27 32.93 -12.13
C ALA A 303 6.43 32.41 -13.57
N GLN A 304 5.33 32.25 -14.31
CA GLN A 304 5.34 31.86 -15.72
C GLN A 304 6.11 32.85 -16.60
N TYR A 305 5.95 34.16 -16.35
CA TYR A 305 6.69 35.18 -17.08
C TYR A 305 8.21 35.11 -16.80
N GLN A 306 8.62 34.98 -15.53
CA GLN A 306 10.04 34.83 -15.19
C GLN A 306 10.65 33.55 -15.77
N LEU A 307 9.87 32.45 -15.82
CA LEU A 307 10.29 31.21 -16.48
C LEU A 307 10.56 31.43 -17.97
N LYS A 308 9.66 32.13 -18.68
CA LYS A 308 9.85 32.48 -20.10
C LYS A 308 11.08 33.35 -20.35
N LEU A 309 11.49 34.15 -19.37
CA LEU A 309 12.73 34.95 -19.41
C LEU A 309 14.00 34.15 -19.05
N GLY A 310 13.88 32.85 -18.77
CA GLY A 310 15.01 32.00 -18.35
C GLY A 310 15.46 32.22 -16.90
N LYS A 311 14.71 32.99 -16.10
CA LYS A 311 15.02 33.29 -14.69
C LYS A 311 14.47 32.18 -13.78
N ILE A 312 15.03 30.98 -13.91
CA ILE A 312 14.52 29.74 -13.30
C ILE A 312 14.36 29.85 -11.78
N SER A 313 15.40 30.27 -11.04
CA SER A 313 15.34 30.32 -9.56
C SER A 313 14.27 31.27 -9.03
N LEU A 314 14.07 32.41 -9.72
CA LEU A 314 13.01 33.36 -9.36
C LEU A 314 11.63 32.79 -9.70
N ALA A 315 11.51 32.12 -10.85
CA ALA A 315 10.26 31.45 -11.23
C ALA A 315 9.86 30.36 -10.22
N ASP A 316 10.80 29.49 -9.82
CA ASP A 316 10.58 28.45 -8.79
C ASP A 316 10.06 29.06 -7.47
N SER A 317 10.75 30.10 -6.98
CA SER A 317 10.35 30.83 -5.77
C SER A 317 8.94 31.41 -5.88
N LEU A 318 8.59 31.99 -7.03
CA LEU A 318 7.27 32.54 -7.28
C LEU A 318 6.19 31.45 -7.41
N PHE A 319 6.47 30.31 -8.04
CA PHE A 319 5.52 29.20 -8.09
C PHE A 319 5.24 28.63 -6.70
N ARG A 320 6.27 28.47 -5.86
CA ARG A 320 6.11 28.05 -4.46
C ARG A 320 5.27 29.04 -3.67
N LYS A 321 5.54 30.35 -3.84
CA LYS A 321 4.72 31.42 -3.23
C LYS A 321 3.27 31.36 -3.71
N ALA A 322 3.02 31.16 -5.01
CA ALA A 322 1.66 31.03 -5.55
C ALA A 322 0.92 29.83 -4.94
N LYS A 323 1.59 28.68 -4.81
CA LYS A 323 1.06 27.49 -4.12
C LYS A 323 0.72 27.78 -2.66
N ASP A 324 1.60 28.46 -1.94
CA ASP A 324 1.34 28.81 -0.53
C ASP A 324 0.26 29.88 -0.37
N LEU A 325 -0.03 30.67 -1.40
CA LEU A 325 -1.15 31.60 -1.43
C LEU A 325 -2.47 30.97 -1.90
N ASP A 326 -2.44 29.79 -2.52
CA ASP A 326 -3.63 29.04 -2.93
C ASP A 326 -4.47 28.69 -1.70
N ALA A 327 -5.65 29.31 -1.57
CA ALA A 327 -6.49 29.16 -0.40
C ALA A 327 -7.11 27.76 -0.30
N LEU A 328 -7.11 26.98 -1.39
CA LEU A 328 -7.49 25.58 -1.36
C LEU A 328 -6.28 24.70 -1.05
N ARG A 329 -6.21 24.22 0.18
CA ARG A 329 -5.04 23.54 0.76
C ARG A 329 -4.90 22.06 0.41
N PHE A 330 -5.08 21.71 -0.85
CA PHE A 330 -4.79 20.36 -1.34
C PHE A 330 -3.29 20.09 -1.51
N ARG A 331 -2.53 21.09 -1.96
CA ARG A 331 -1.06 21.00 -1.99
C ARG A 331 -0.52 21.40 -0.62
N ALA A 332 0.42 20.61 -0.10
CA ALA A 332 1.06 20.92 1.17
C ALA A 332 1.82 22.26 1.07
N PRO A 333 1.69 23.16 2.07
CA PRO A 333 2.46 24.39 2.10
C PRO A 333 3.94 24.11 2.35
N GLU A 334 4.84 25.03 1.98
CA GLU A 334 6.29 24.85 2.20
C GLU A 334 6.62 24.60 3.68
N LYS A 335 5.78 25.13 4.58
CA LYS A 335 5.90 24.94 6.04
C LYS A 335 5.92 23.47 6.47
N ILE A 336 5.21 22.60 5.76
CA ILE A 336 5.20 21.15 6.03
C ILE A 336 6.59 20.55 5.76
N ASN A 337 7.24 20.92 4.65
CA ASN A 337 8.60 20.48 4.34
C ASN A 337 9.63 21.03 5.32
N GLU A 338 9.48 22.27 5.79
CA GLU A 338 10.31 22.83 6.87
C GLU A 338 10.20 21.99 8.16
N ILE A 339 8.99 21.58 8.53
CA ILE A 339 8.74 20.76 9.72
C ILE A 339 9.38 19.38 9.58
N ILE A 340 9.22 18.74 8.41
CA ILE A 340 9.85 17.44 8.13
C ILE A 340 11.36 17.54 8.33
N LYS A 341 12.01 18.56 7.77
CA LYS A 341 13.46 18.78 7.91
C LYS A 341 13.88 19.04 9.36
N LYS A 342 13.14 19.89 10.09
CA LYS A 342 13.44 20.17 11.51
C LYS A 342 13.27 18.95 12.42
N LEU A 343 12.22 18.17 12.21
CA LEU A 343 12.00 16.95 13.00
C LEU A 343 12.99 15.85 12.61
N ASN A 344 13.43 15.81 11.35
CA ASN A 344 14.53 14.96 10.93
C ASN A 344 15.82 15.26 11.70
N GLU A 345 16.22 16.52 11.81
CA GLU A 345 17.39 16.93 12.60
C GLU A 345 17.24 16.56 14.08
N LYS A 346 16.03 16.76 14.64
CA LYS A 346 15.74 16.46 16.05
C LYS A 346 15.82 14.97 16.40
N TYR A 347 15.31 14.10 15.52
CA TYR A 347 15.21 12.66 15.77
C TYR A 347 16.28 11.84 15.05
N ASN A 348 17.14 12.47 14.24
CA ASN A 348 18.18 11.83 13.43
C ASN A 348 17.65 10.64 12.60
N CYS A 349 16.46 10.80 11.99
CA CYS A 349 15.89 9.79 11.10
C CYS A 349 16.48 9.93 9.68
N GLY A 350 16.17 9.01 8.76
CA GLY A 350 16.54 9.16 7.36
C GLY A 350 15.69 10.22 6.66
N LEU A 351 16.29 11.03 5.79
CA LEU A 351 15.61 12.06 5.00
C LEU A 351 15.74 11.78 3.50
N VAL A 352 14.62 11.89 2.80
CA VAL A 352 14.55 11.96 1.34
C VAL A 352 14.08 13.35 0.95
N ASP A 353 14.98 14.20 0.42
CA ASP A 353 14.61 15.52 -0.13
C ASP A 353 13.99 15.35 -1.53
N LEU A 354 12.84 14.68 -1.57
CA LEU A 354 12.12 14.35 -2.80
C LEU A 354 11.75 15.59 -3.60
N ASP A 355 11.41 16.70 -2.92
CA ASP A 355 11.04 17.95 -3.56
C ASP A 355 12.21 18.47 -4.41
N SER A 356 13.41 18.54 -3.84
CA SER A 356 14.62 18.95 -4.56
C SER A 356 14.97 17.98 -5.70
N VAL A 357 14.81 16.67 -5.48
CA VAL A 357 15.11 15.65 -6.49
C VAL A 357 14.13 15.73 -7.66
N PHE A 358 12.84 15.85 -7.41
CA PHE A 358 11.82 16.03 -8.45
C PHE A 358 12.07 17.32 -9.21
N ASN A 359 12.52 18.37 -8.52
CA ASN A 359 12.90 19.63 -9.14
C ASN A 359 14.05 19.40 -10.13
N ALA A 360 15.15 18.80 -9.66
CA ALA A 360 16.33 18.53 -10.48
C ALA A 360 16.07 17.64 -11.71
N ASN A 361 15.04 16.79 -11.64
CA ASN A 361 14.66 15.87 -12.71
C ASN A 361 13.50 16.38 -13.59
N SER A 362 13.10 17.65 -13.46
CA SER A 362 12.04 18.25 -14.28
C SER A 362 12.59 19.16 -15.38
N PRO A 363 11.96 19.20 -16.58
CA PRO A 363 12.28 20.18 -17.62
C PRO A 363 12.07 21.59 -17.06
N ASP A 364 13.15 22.37 -16.97
CA ASP A 364 13.27 23.69 -16.35
C ASP A 364 13.67 23.74 -14.87
N ARG A 365 13.97 22.59 -14.25
CA ARG A 365 14.20 22.51 -12.80
C ARG A 365 13.05 23.10 -11.98
N ILE A 366 11.82 22.88 -12.44
CA ILE A 366 10.55 23.21 -11.77
C ILE A 366 9.61 22.02 -11.95
N VAL A 367 9.09 21.47 -10.86
CA VAL A 367 8.23 20.27 -10.89
C VAL A 367 6.95 20.54 -11.68
N GLY A 368 6.68 19.68 -12.66
CA GLY A 368 5.51 19.75 -13.54
C GLY A 368 4.88 18.39 -13.84
N LYS A 369 4.11 18.33 -14.94
CA LYS A 369 3.32 17.17 -15.36
C LYS A 369 4.13 15.92 -15.73
N ASN A 370 5.44 16.08 -15.94
CA ASN A 370 6.34 14.96 -16.21
C ASN A 370 6.42 13.99 -15.01
N LEU A 371 6.47 14.52 -13.78
CA LEU A 371 6.61 13.71 -12.57
C LEU A 371 5.36 13.69 -11.70
N ILE A 372 4.36 14.54 -11.95
CA ILE A 372 3.12 14.63 -11.17
C ILE A 372 1.92 14.73 -12.11
N VAL A 373 0.98 13.80 -12.06
CA VAL A 373 -0.12 13.71 -13.05
C VAL A 373 -1.21 14.76 -12.88
N ASP A 374 -1.35 15.30 -11.68
CA ASP A 374 -2.33 16.31 -11.31
C ASP A 374 -1.65 17.45 -10.52
N HIS A 375 -2.19 17.81 -9.37
CA HIS A 375 -1.61 18.75 -8.43
C HIS A 375 -0.55 18.15 -7.47
N LEU A 376 -0.59 16.86 -7.16
CA LEU A 376 0.29 16.24 -6.13
C LEU A 376 0.58 14.73 -6.25
N HIS A 377 -0.15 14.00 -7.09
CA HIS A 377 0.06 12.56 -7.26
C HIS A 377 1.20 12.32 -8.26
N PRO A 378 2.28 11.62 -7.89
CA PRO A 378 3.35 11.29 -8.81
C PRO A 378 2.84 10.55 -10.06
N SER A 379 3.46 10.78 -11.21
CA SER A 379 3.31 9.92 -12.38
C SER A 379 3.95 8.55 -12.13
N LEU A 380 3.69 7.56 -12.98
CA LEU A 380 4.36 6.26 -12.86
C LEU A 380 5.89 6.44 -12.86
N SER A 381 6.42 7.30 -13.73
CA SER A 381 7.86 7.64 -13.72
C SER A 381 8.28 8.39 -12.44
N GLY A 382 7.43 9.24 -11.88
CA GLY A 382 7.64 9.88 -10.58
C GLY A 382 7.70 8.86 -9.44
N TYR A 383 6.83 7.84 -9.43
CA TYR A 383 6.87 6.77 -8.44
C TYR A 383 8.11 5.88 -8.55
N LEU A 384 8.55 5.57 -9.77
CA LEU A 384 9.79 4.82 -10.00
C LEU A 384 11.02 5.61 -9.50
N LEU A 385 11.08 6.92 -9.79
CA LEU A 385 12.12 7.79 -9.26
C LEU A 385 12.06 7.89 -7.74
N MET A 386 10.86 8.07 -7.17
CA MET A 386 10.66 8.09 -5.73
C MET A 386 11.16 6.80 -5.08
N GLY A 387 10.83 5.64 -5.64
CA GLY A 387 11.27 4.34 -5.12
C GLY A 387 12.80 4.20 -5.13
N LYS A 388 13.44 4.64 -6.22
CA LYS A 388 14.90 4.68 -6.32
C LYS A 388 15.53 5.53 -5.22
N ILE A 389 15.05 6.76 -5.02
CA ILE A 389 15.67 7.70 -4.08
C ILE A 389 15.45 7.27 -2.62
N TYR A 390 14.27 6.71 -2.31
CA TYR A 390 14.04 6.10 -1.00
C TYR A 390 14.99 4.92 -0.77
N PHE A 391 15.17 4.04 -1.75
CA PHE A 391 16.12 2.93 -1.65
C PHE A 391 17.56 3.43 -1.45
N GLU A 392 17.99 4.47 -2.17
CA GLU A 392 19.31 5.07 -1.98
C GLU A 392 19.47 5.67 -0.57
N ALA A 393 18.43 6.28 -0.01
CA ALA A 393 18.44 6.76 1.37
C ALA A 393 18.54 5.60 2.38
N MET A 394 17.85 4.48 2.13
CA MET A 394 18.00 3.26 2.92
C MET A 394 19.44 2.76 2.89
N ASN A 395 20.04 2.68 1.70
CA ASN A 395 21.42 2.23 1.53
C ASN A 395 22.42 3.15 2.25
N ARG A 396 22.33 4.47 2.08
CA ARG A 396 23.17 5.44 2.78
C ARG A 396 23.03 5.37 4.30
N GLY A 397 21.83 5.06 4.79
CA GLY A 397 21.56 4.88 6.22
C GLY A 397 21.99 3.52 6.78
N SER A 398 22.56 2.62 5.97
CA SER A 398 22.80 1.22 6.35
C SER A 398 21.54 0.50 6.84
N LEU A 399 20.40 0.81 6.22
CA LEU A 399 19.06 0.30 6.56
C LEU A 399 18.60 -0.81 5.59
N LEU A 400 19.54 -1.66 5.17
CA LEU A 400 19.28 -2.79 4.26
C LEU A 400 19.44 -4.13 5.01
N PRO A 401 18.95 -5.26 4.46
CA PRO A 401 19.23 -6.58 5.00
C PRO A 401 20.73 -6.81 5.20
N HIS A 402 21.09 -7.55 6.26
CA HIS A 402 22.51 -7.79 6.61
C HIS A 402 23.14 -8.98 5.88
N ASN A 403 22.35 -9.74 5.12
CA ASN A 403 22.82 -10.87 4.33
C ASN A 403 23.67 -10.42 3.14
N GLU A 404 24.37 -11.37 2.53
CA GLU A 404 25.16 -11.13 1.32
C GLU A 404 24.28 -10.55 0.20
N GLN A 405 24.69 -9.37 -0.27
CA GLN A 405 24.05 -8.66 -1.36
C GLN A 405 24.62 -9.18 -2.69
N VAL A 406 23.74 -9.45 -3.65
CA VAL A 406 24.17 -9.71 -5.02
C VAL A 406 24.66 -8.42 -5.66
N GLU A 407 25.88 -8.42 -6.19
CA GLU A 407 26.45 -7.25 -6.87
C GLU A 407 25.84 -7.06 -8.28
N PHE A 408 25.35 -5.86 -8.54
CA PHE A 408 24.92 -5.39 -9.85
C PHE A 408 25.53 -4.01 -10.13
N GLN A 409 25.74 -3.66 -11.40
CA GLN A 409 25.97 -2.26 -11.76
C GLN A 409 24.65 -1.49 -11.60
N ASP A 410 24.65 -0.35 -10.89
CA ASP A 410 23.43 0.40 -10.55
C ASP A 410 22.52 0.72 -11.75
N ARG A 411 23.11 1.11 -12.89
CA ARG A 411 22.34 1.44 -14.10
C ARG A 411 21.65 0.21 -14.71
N GLN A 412 22.30 -0.95 -14.63
CA GLN A 412 21.72 -2.21 -15.09
C GLN A 412 20.57 -2.63 -14.17
N LEU A 413 20.76 -2.49 -12.86
CA LEU A 413 19.73 -2.79 -11.86
C LEU A 413 18.45 -1.98 -12.09
N ASP A 414 18.56 -0.66 -12.24
CA ASP A 414 17.39 0.20 -12.50
C ASP A 414 16.66 -0.22 -13.77
N SER A 415 17.40 -0.54 -14.84
CA SER A 415 16.82 -0.96 -16.11
C SER A 415 16.05 -2.28 -15.98
N ILE A 416 16.60 -3.25 -15.24
CA ILE A 416 15.96 -4.56 -14.97
C ILE A 416 14.67 -4.39 -14.18
N ILE A 417 14.69 -3.55 -13.13
CA ILE A 417 13.49 -3.31 -12.31
C ILE A 417 12.41 -2.63 -13.15
N ILE A 418 12.75 -1.59 -13.91
CA ILE A 418 11.78 -0.85 -14.73
C ILE A 418 11.19 -1.74 -15.83
N SER A 419 12.01 -2.55 -16.51
CA SER A 419 11.50 -3.44 -17.58
C SER A 419 10.59 -4.55 -17.05
N ASN A 420 10.83 -5.00 -15.82
CA ASN A 420 10.09 -6.10 -15.20
C ASN A 420 9.01 -5.63 -14.22
N PHE A 421 8.86 -4.32 -14.00
CA PHE A 421 7.95 -3.75 -13.03
C PHE A 421 6.53 -4.30 -13.23
N SER A 422 5.90 -4.82 -12.17
CA SER A 422 4.60 -5.49 -12.23
C SER A 422 3.44 -4.50 -12.47
N PHE A 423 3.39 -3.94 -13.67
CA PHE A 423 2.39 -2.98 -14.12
C PHE A 423 2.09 -3.24 -15.62
N SER A 424 0.84 -3.53 -15.97
CA SER A 424 0.45 -3.90 -17.34
C SER A 424 -0.19 -2.75 -18.12
N ARG A 425 -0.51 -3.03 -19.40
CA ARG A 425 -1.32 -2.11 -20.20
C ARG A 425 -2.69 -1.89 -19.56
N LEU A 426 -3.30 -2.93 -18.99
CA LEU A 426 -4.58 -2.82 -18.29
C LEU A 426 -4.47 -1.83 -17.12
N ASP A 427 -3.43 -1.94 -16.28
CA ASP A 427 -3.20 -1.00 -15.17
C ASP A 427 -3.06 0.45 -15.67
N SER A 428 -2.37 0.65 -16.78
CA SER A 428 -2.20 1.98 -17.41
C SER A 428 -3.55 2.59 -17.78
N VAL A 429 -4.41 1.83 -18.47
CA VAL A 429 -5.74 2.32 -18.89
C VAL A 429 -6.67 2.53 -17.71
N ILE A 430 -6.63 1.67 -16.68
CA ILE A 430 -7.38 1.89 -15.42
C ILE A 430 -6.97 3.22 -14.80
N SER A 431 -5.66 3.48 -14.73
CA SER A 431 -5.10 4.69 -14.12
C SER A 431 -5.50 5.94 -14.90
N ASP A 432 -5.49 5.87 -16.24
CA ASP A 432 -5.96 6.95 -17.11
C ASP A 432 -7.44 7.27 -16.88
N ILE A 433 -8.31 6.26 -16.77
CA ILE A 433 -9.74 6.46 -16.52
C ILE A 433 -9.96 7.08 -15.13
N ARG A 434 -9.26 6.61 -14.10
CA ARG A 434 -9.32 7.18 -12.74
C ARG A 434 -8.86 8.64 -12.72
N LEU A 435 -7.76 8.94 -13.42
CA LEU A 435 -7.24 10.30 -13.53
C LEU A 435 -8.22 11.21 -14.28
N LEU A 436 -8.82 10.73 -15.37
CA LEU A 436 -9.86 11.46 -16.08
C LEU A 436 -11.06 11.75 -15.18
N GLY A 437 -11.47 10.77 -14.35
CA GLY A 437 -12.51 10.97 -13.33
C GLY A 437 -12.17 12.08 -12.34
N LEU A 438 -10.94 12.07 -11.82
CA LEU A 438 -10.45 13.11 -10.91
C LEU A 438 -10.44 14.49 -11.57
N LEU A 439 -9.90 14.61 -12.77
CA LEU A 439 -9.74 15.89 -13.47
C LEU A 439 -11.07 16.47 -13.99
N ASN A 440 -12.12 15.66 -14.10
CA ASN A 440 -13.48 16.09 -14.45
C ASN A 440 -14.38 16.32 -13.22
N ASP A 441 -13.79 16.43 -12.04
CA ASP A 441 -14.47 16.74 -10.79
C ASP A 441 -13.90 17.99 -10.11
N TRP A 442 -14.59 18.48 -9.09
CA TRP A 442 -14.08 19.53 -8.24
C TRP A 442 -12.78 19.07 -7.52
N PRO A 443 -11.75 19.92 -7.41
CA PRO A 443 -11.68 21.35 -7.76
C PRO A 443 -11.13 21.65 -9.17
N PHE A 444 -10.93 20.65 -10.01
CA PHE A 444 -10.33 20.85 -11.33
C PHE A 444 -11.31 21.48 -12.32
N THR A 445 -12.62 21.26 -12.12
CA THR A 445 -13.70 21.89 -12.86
C THR A 445 -14.79 22.37 -11.92
N ASP A 446 -15.36 23.55 -12.21
CA ASP A 446 -16.54 24.09 -11.52
C ASP A 446 -17.83 23.39 -11.96
N LYS A 447 -17.77 22.65 -13.07
CA LYS A 447 -18.89 21.89 -13.63
C LYS A 447 -18.45 20.45 -13.83
N PRO A 448 -18.64 19.57 -12.82
CA PRO A 448 -18.32 18.16 -12.95
C PRO A 448 -19.05 17.54 -14.15
N ASP A 449 -18.32 16.86 -15.04
CA ASP A 449 -18.88 16.19 -16.22
C ASP A 449 -18.45 14.72 -16.27
N PHE A 450 -19.17 13.87 -15.54
CA PHE A 450 -18.95 12.41 -15.60
C PHE A 450 -19.47 11.77 -16.90
N SER A 451 -20.04 12.53 -17.84
CA SER A 451 -20.36 12.00 -19.17
C SER A 451 -19.11 11.66 -19.99
N PHE A 452 -17.91 12.11 -19.57
CA PHE A 452 -16.64 11.72 -20.19
C PHE A 452 -16.52 10.19 -20.31
N VAL A 453 -17.06 9.47 -19.33
CA VAL A 453 -17.12 8.00 -19.27
C VAL A 453 -17.83 7.43 -20.49
N LYS A 454 -18.95 8.04 -20.91
CA LYS A 454 -19.69 7.66 -22.13
C LYS A 454 -18.97 8.06 -23.42
N LYS A 455 -18.05 9.03 -23.34
CA LYS A 455 -17.24 9.54 -24.46
C LYS A 455 -15.89 8.80 -24.61
N LEU A 456 -15.53 7.93 -23.67
CA LEU A 456 -14.31 7.12 -23.74
C LEU A 456 -14.35 6.24 -24.99
N LYS A 457 -13.42 6.46 -25.92
CA LYS A 457 -13.26 5.62 -27.10
C LYS A 457 -12.53 4.34 -26.71
N LEU A 458 -13.29 3.31 -26.32
CA LEU A 458 -12.75 1.99 -26.02
C LEU A 458 -12.24 1.35 -27.31
N ARG A 459 -10.91 1.16 -27.41
CA ARG A 459 -10.27 0.68 -28.65
C ARG A 459 -10.31 -0.84 -28.78
N ASP A 460 -10.24 -1.54 -27.65
CA ASP A 460 -10.14 -2.99 -27.61
C ASP A 460 -10.74 -3.59 -26.33
N ARG A 461 -10.54 -4.91 -26.16
CA ARG A 461 -11.08 -5.66 -25.02
C ARG A 461 -10.46 -5.23 -23.70
N ILE A 462 -9.20 -4.81 -23.69
CA ILE A 462 -8.52 -4.35 -22.47
C ILE A 462 -9.07 -3.00 -22.03
N ASP A 463 -9.31 -2.06 -22.96
CA ASP A 463 -9.99 -0.80 -22.63
C ASP A 463 -11.38 -1.07 -22.02
N SER A 464 -12.10 -2.07 -22.54
CA SER A 464 -13.41 -2.49 -22.01
C SER A 464 -13.31 -3.08 -20.60
N ILE A 465 -12.28 -3.89 -20.30
CA ILE A 465 -12.05 -4.44 -18.96
C ILE A 465 -11.65 -3.32 -17.98
N ALA A 466 -10.77 -2.41 -18.41
CA ALA A 466 -10.35 -1.26 -17.62
C ALA A 466 -11.54 -0.39 -17.20
N TYR A 467 -12.46 -0.15 -18.13
CA TYR A 467 -13.72 0.55 -17.87
C TYR A 467 -14.54 -0.13 -16.77
N LYS A 468 -14.74 -1.45 -16.86
CA LYS A 468 -15.50 -2.19 -15.84
C LYS A 468 -14.87 -2.08 -14.45
N ILE A 469 -13.55 -2.11 -14.36
CA ILE A 469 -12.84 -1.97 -13.09
C ILE A 469 -12.97 -0.55 -12.53
N ALA A 470 -12.70 0.46 -13.37
CA ALA A 470 -12.63 1.85 -12.91
C ALA A 470 -14.00 2.51 -12.71
N VAL A 471 -15.04 2.03 -13.39
CA VAL A 471 -16.37 2.67 -13.45
C VAL A 471 -17.48 1.76 -12.91
N GLU A 472 -17.47 0.47 -13.26
CA GLU A 472 -18.53 -0.48 -12.87
C GLU A 472 -18.19 -1.28 -11.59
N ASN A 473 -17.13 -0.89 -10.88
CA ASN A 473 -16.66 -1.55 -9.64
C ASN A 473 -16.38 -3.06 -9.80
N MET A 474 -15.97 -3.50 -10.99
CA MET A 474 -15.48 -4.85 -11.19
C MET A 474 -14.22 -5.08 -10.32
N ASN A 475 -14.19 -6.21 -9.60
CA ASN A 475 -13.02 -6.59 -8.82
C ASN A 475 -11.74 -6.60 -9.68
N TRP A 476 -10.70 -5.94 -9.19
CA TRP A 476 -9.43 -5.75 -9.90
C TRP A 476 -8.79 -7.08 -10.32
N GLU A 477 -8.70 -8.05 -9.41
CA GLU A 477 -8.13 -9.37 -9.69
C GLU A 477 -8.89 -10.11 -10.80
N LYS A 478 -10.23 -10.07 -10.74
CA LYS A 478 -11.09 -10.64 -11.78
C LYS A 478 -10.81 -10.00 -13.14
N GLY A 479 -10.63 -8.67 -13.18
CA GLY A 479 -10.31 -7.94 -14.39
C GLY A 479 -8.98 -8.37 -15.02
N HIS A 480 -7.93 -8.49 -14.23
CA HIS A 480 -6.64 -8.99 -14.71
C HIS A 480 -6.72 -10.43 -15.22
N ARG A 481 -7.51 -11.30 -14.60
CA ARG A 481 -7.76 -12.65 -15.14
C ARG A 481 -8.48 -12.62 -16.48
N GLU A 482 -9.53 -11.79 -16.63
CA GLU A 482 -10.21 -11.64 -17.92
C GLU A 482 -9.26 -11.10 -19.02
N ALA A 483 -8.33 -10.20 -18.67
CA ALA A 483 -7.31 -9.73 -19.59
C ALA A 483 -6.30 -10.83 -19.95
N ALA A 484 -5.85 -11.62 -18.97
CA ALA A 484 -4.98 -12.77 -19.20
C ALA A 484 -5.64 -13.77 -20.16
N GLU A 485 -6.88 -14.18 -19.91
CA GLU A 485 -7.62 -15.09 -20.79
C GLU A 485 -7.79 -14.53 -22.21
N TYR A 486 -8.03 -13.22 -22.33
CA TYR A 486 -8.06 -12.56 -23.63
C TYR A 486 -6.72 -12.70 -24.36
N TYR A 487 -5.60 -12.40 -23.71
CA TYR A 487 -4.26 -12.54 -24.30
C TYR A 487 -3.93 -14.00 -24.65
N LEU A 488 -4.29 -14.96 -23.79
CA LEU A 488 -4.12 -16.39 -24.05
C LEU A 488 -4.88 -16.83 -25.31
N SER A 489 -6.13 -16.37 -25.47
CA SER A 489 -6.96 -16.65 -26.66
C SER A 489 -6.35 -16.09 -27.96
N LYS A 490 -5.53 -15.03 -27.85
CA LYS A 490 -4.79 -14.42 -28.96
C LYS A 490 -3.40 -15.01 -29.16
N LYS A 491 -3.01 -16.01 -28.36
CA LYS A 491 -1.66 -16.58 -28.31
C LYS A 491 -0.58 -15.53 -27.96
N ASP A 492 -0.96 -14.47 -27.27
CA ASP A 492 -0.04 -13.47 -26.75
C ASP A 492 0.41 -13.89 -25.34
N PHE A 493 1.35 -14.84 -25.33
CA PHE A 493 1.80 -15.47 -24.08
C PHE A 493 2.59 -14.51 -23.20
N LEU A 494 3.28 -13.53 -23.79
CA LEU A 494 4.03 -12.53 -23.04
C LEU A 494 3.08 -11.66 -22.20
N ASN A 495 2.02 -11.12 -22.80
CA ASN A 495 1.05 -10.32 -22.05
C ASN A 495 0.20 -11.19 -21.12
N PHE A 496 -0.12 -12.44 -21.47
CA PHE A 496 -0.71 -13.40 -20.53
C PHE A 496 0.15 -13.56 -19.26
N ALA A 497 1.44 -13.83 -19.43
CA ALA A 497 2.37 -13.96 -18.31
C ALA A 497 2.50 -12.63 -17.53
N LYS A 498 2.47 -11.48 -18.22
CA LYS A 498 2.52 -10.16 -17.60
C LYS A 498 1.32 -9.91 -16.67
N GLU A 499 0.10 -10.25 -17.10
CA GLU A 499 -1.09 -10.10 -16.24
C GLU A 499 -1.01 -10.98 -14.99
N PHE A 500 -0.50 -12.21 -15.11
CA PHE A 500 -0.25 -13.04 -13.92
C PHE A 500 0.90 -12.51 -13.06
N GLN A 501 1.94 -11.94 -13.64
CA GLN A 501 3.01 -11.27 -12.89
C GLN A 501 2.47 -10.10 -12.03
N VAL A 502 1.46 -9.38 -12.55
CA VAL A 502 0.73 -8.32 -11.86
C VAL A 502 -0.12 -8.88 -10.71
N ILE A 503 -0.91 -9.93 -10.97
CA ILE A 503 -1.75 -10.58 -9.95
C ILE A 503 -0.90 -11.13 -8.79
N VAL A 504 0.14 -11.91 -9.10
CA VAL A 504 0.95 -12.56 -8.06
C VAL A 504 1.92 -11.59 -7.35
N SER A 505 2.18 -10.42 -7.95
CA SER A 505 2.80 -9.30 -7.24
C SER A 505 1.91 -8.77 -6.11
N GLN A 506 0.59 -8.77 -6.31
CA GLN A 506 -0.37 -8.30 -5.31
C GLN A 506 -0.72 -9.40 -4.29
N TYR A 507 -0.89 -10.65 -4.76
CA TYR A 507 -1.32 -11.79 -3.95
C TYR A 507 -0.28 -12.93 -4.00
N PRO A 508 0.94 -12.73 -3.48
CA PRO A 508 2.02 -13.72 -3.61
C PRO A 508 1.72 -15.04 -2.88
N PHE A 509 0.80 -15.03 -1.91
CA PHE A 509 0.38 -16.20 -1.14
C PHE A 509 -0.67 -17.07 -1.86
N LYS A 510 -1.27 -16.61 -2.96
CA LYS A 510 -2.29 -17.36 -3.70
C LYS A 510 -1.64 -18.31 -4.71
N LEU A 511 -1.13 -19.43 -4.19
CA LEU A 511 -0.32 -20.40 -4.94
C LEU A 511 -1.00 -20.92 -6.22
N SER A 512 -2.34 -21.03 -6.21
CA SER A 512 -3.12 -21.50 -7.36
C SER A 512 -2.95 -20.64 -8.62
N ASP A 513 -2.59 -19.36 -8.47
CA ASP A 513 -2.41 -18.45 -9.62
C ASP A 513 -1.11 -18.70 -10.36
N TYR A 514 -0.06 -19.04 -9.61
CA TYR A 514 1.17 -19.52 -10.22
C TYR A 514 0.95 -20.85 -10.91
N ASP A 515 0.29 -21.79 -10.24
CA ASP A 515 0.10 -23.15 -10.74
C ASP A 515 -0.73 -23.13 -12.03
N TYR A 516 -1.79 -22.32 -12.08
CA TYR A 516 -2.59 -22.12 -13.28
C TYR A 516 -1.77 -21.52 -14.42
N ALA A 517 -1.13 -20.37 -14.20
CA ALA A 517 -0.41 -19.65 -15.25
C ALA A 517 0.79 -20.43 -15.79
N ALA A 518 1.56 -21.06 -14.90
CA ALA A 518 2.67 -21.92 -15.28
C ALA A 518 2.19 -23.11 -16.12
N SER A 519 1.08 -23.77 -15.72
CA SER A 519 0.52 -24.90 -16.46
C SER A 519 0.08 -24.49 -17.88
N GLN A 520 -0.59 -23.33 -18.03
CA GLN A 520 -0.98 -22.84 -19.36
C GLN A 520 0.25 -22.60 -20.25
N LEU A 521 1.29 -21.93 -19.73
CA LEU A 521 2.53 -21.65 -20.47
C LEU A 521 3.30 -22.93 -20.82
N ILE A 522 3.38 -23.89 -19.92
CA ILE A 522 3.98 -25.20 -20.15
C ILE A 522 3.26 -25.94 -21.28
N ASN A 523 1.92 -25.92 -21.29
CA ASN A 523 1.11 -26.59 -22.31
C ASN A 523 1.37 -26.04 -23.72
N VAL A 524 1.63 -24.74 -23.83
CA VAL A 524 1.99 -24.09 -25.10
C VAL A 524 3.51 -24.03 -25.35
N ARG A 525 4.31 -24.67 -24.48
CA ARG A 525 5.79 -24.79 -24.54
C ARG A 525 6.54 -23.47 -24.34
N GLU A 526 5.92 -22.48 -23.72
CA GLU A 526 6.53 -21.20 -23.33
C GLU A 526 7.28 -21.34 -21.98
N TYR A 527 8.34 -22.16 -21.99
CA TYR A 527 9.05 -22.54 -20.78
C TYR A 527 9.76 -21.38 -20.10
N ASP A 528 10.22 -20.37 -20.85
CA ASP A 528 10.92 -19.21 -20.28
C ASP A 528 9.99 -18.34 -19.44
N LEU A 529 8.77 -18.11 -19.92
CA LEU A 529 7.74 -17.38 -19.18
C LEU A 529 7.27 -18.18 -17.96
N ALA A 530 7.06 -19.49 -18.13
CA ALA A 530 6.67 -20.37 -17.03
C ALA A 530 7.72 -20.40 -15.92
N TYR A 531 9.01 -20.42 -16.28
CA TYR A 531 10.13 -20.50 -15.34
C TYR A 531 10.10 -19.37 -14.30
N ASN A 532 9.80 -18.14 -14.71
CA ASN A 532 9.78 -16.99 -13.80
C ASN A 532 8.66 -17.10 -12.76
N LEU A 533 7.47 -17.56 -13.17
CA LEU A 533 6.35 -17.80 -12.25
C LEU A 533 6.64 -18.97 -11.31
N LEU A 534 7.21 -20.06 -11.84
CA LEU A 534 7.59 -21.23 -11.05
C LEU A 534 8.65 -20.90 -9.99
N LEU A 535 9.62 -20.03 -10.31
CA LEU A 535 10.64 -19.59 -9.35
C LEU A 535 10.02 -18.84 -8.17
N ARG A 536 9.11 -17.90 -8.44
CA ARG A 536 8.42 -17.13 -7.40
C ARG A 536 7.52 -18.02 -6.56
N ARG A 537 6.78 -18.94 -7.20
CA ARG A 537 6.01 -19.98 -6.52
C ARG A 537 6.88 -20.81 -5.58
N PHE A 538 7.96 -21.37 -6.09
CA PHE A 538 8.90 -22.17 -5.30
C PHE A 538 9.44 -21.38 -4.10
N LYS A 539 9.75 -20.09 -4.26
CA LYS A 539 10.24 -19.24 -3.16
C LYS A 539 9.19 -19.05 -2.06
N GLU A 540 7.91 -18.87 -2.42
CA GLU A 540 6.84 -18.73 -1.43
C GLU A 540 6.60 -20.05 -0.68
N SER A 541 6.45 -21.15 -1.43
CA SER A 541 6.27 -22.49 -0.88
C SER A 541 6.75 -23.54 -1.89
N PRO A 542 7.83 -24.29 -1.61
CA PRO A 542 8.25 -25.39 -2.46
C PRO A 542 7.25 -26.56 -2.44
N ASP A 543 7.07 -27.22 -3.58
CA ASP A 543 6.28 -28.45 -3.70
C ASP A 543 6.78 -29.33 -4.84
N ALA A 544 6.11 -30.46 -5.07
CA ALA A 544 6.44 -31.37 -6.17
C ALA A 544 6.26 -30.70 -7.55
N PHE A 545 5.15 -29.99 -7.79
CA PHE A 545 4.85 -29.41 -9.10
C PHE A 545 5.88 -28.36 -9.53
N SER A 546 6.11 -27.34 -8.71
CA SER A 546 7.03 -26.25 -9.05
C SER A 546 8.47 -26.73 -9.16
N SER A 547 8.91 -27.59 -8.23
CA SER A 547 10.27 -28.12 -8.21
C SER A 547 10.54 -29.04 -9.41
N LYS A 548 9.58 -29.90 -9.79
CA LYS A 548 9.68 -30.75 -10.99
C LYS A 548 9.89 -29.91 -12.24
N TRP A 549 9.04 -28.91 -12.47
CA TRP A 549 9.13 -28.10 -13.68
C TRP A 549 10.36 -27.21 -13.72
N LEU A 550 10.76 -26.61 -12.59
CA LEU A 550 12.05 -25.89 -12.50
C LEU A 550 13.23 -26.81 -12.81
N GLY A 551 13.19 -28.04 -12.31
CA GLY A 551 14.19 -29.07 -12.59
C GLY A 551 14.26 -29.43 -14.07
N ASN A 552 13.12 -29.72 -14.68
CA ASN A 552 13.00 -30.07 -16.10
C ASN A 552 13.47 -28.95 -17.03
N ILE A 553 13.06 -27.71 -16.75
CA ILE A 553 13.45 -26.55 -17.55
C ILE A 553 14.97 -26.32 -17.45
N ASN A 554 15.54 -26.42 -16.24
CA ASN A 554 17.00 -26.30 -16.07
C ASN A 554 17.76 -27.44 -16.75
N LEU A 555 17.25 -28.67 -16.73
CA LEU A 555 17.85 -29.81 -17.42
C LEU A 555 17.92 -29.54 -18.94
N ASN A 556 16.81 -29.09 -19.53
CA ASN A 556 16.75 -28.73 -20.95
C ASN A 556 17.66 -27.55 -21.31
N ARG A 557 17.86 -26.60 -20.38
CA ARG A 557 18.79 -25.47 -20.55
C ARG A 557 20.26 -25.84 -20.32
N GLY A 558 20.58 -27.07 -19.91
CA GLY A 558 21.93 -27.49 -19.56
C GLY A 558 22.43 -26.97 -18.20
N ASN A 559 21.56 -26.38 -17.38
CA ASN A 559 21.89 -25.93 -16.02
C ASN A 559 21.85 -27.10 -15.03
N ILE A 560 22.77 -28.06 -15.19
CA ILE A 560 22.71 -29.38 -14.56
C ILE A 560 22.63 -29.31 -13.03
N ASP A 561 23.41 -28.46 -12.37
CA ASP A 561 23.37 -28.34 -10.91
C ASP A 561 22.01 -27.83 -10.39
N LYS A 562 21.39 -26.88 -11.09
CA LYS A 562 20.05 -26.40 -10.75
C LYS A 562 19.00 -27.48 -11.03
N ALA A 563 19.15 -28.24 -12.11
CA ALA A 563 18.27 -29.35 -12.42
C ALA A 563 18.27 -30.39 -11.30
N ILE A 564 19.46 -30.84 -10.87
CA ILE A 564 19.63 -31.76 -9.74
C ILE A 564 19.00 -31.16 -8.48
N LYS A 565 19.34 -29.91 -8.12
CA LYS A 565 18.80 -29.22 -6.94
C LYS A 565 17.27 -29.27 -6.91
N TYR A 566 16.60 -28.84 -7.96
CA TYR A 566 15.13 -28.76 -7.97
C TYR A 566 14.46 -30.14 -8.09
N LEU A 567 14.98 -31.06 -8.91
CA LEU A 567 14.44 -32.43 -9.00
C LEU A 567 14.61 -33.20 -7.68
N SER A 568 15.72 -32.99 -6.96
CA SER A 568 15.92 -33.54 -5.62
C SER A 568 14.98 -32.94 -4.58
N VAL A 569 14.54 -31.69 -4.73
CA VAL A 569 13.47 -31.13 -3.88
C VAL A 569 12.13 -31.76 -4.26
N SER A 570 11.83 -31.90 -5.55
CA SER A 570 10.58 -32.50 -6.03
C SER A 570 10.34 -33.89 -5.43
N MET A 571 11.36 -34.76 -5.41
CA MET A 571 11.22 -36.12 -4.86
C MET A 571 10.93 -36.16 -3.35
N LYS A 572 11.26 -35.10 -2.60
CA LYS A 572 10.96 -35.03 -1.16
C LYS A 572 9.47 -34.80 -0.91
N TYR A 573 8.80 -34.12 -1.85
CA TYR A 573 7.37 -33.84 -1.79
C TYR A 573 6.54 -34.93 -2.47
N ASP A 574 7.03 -35.49 -3.57
CA ASP A 574 6.40 -36.62 -4.26
C ASP A 574 7.45 -37.63 -4.72
N ASN A 575 7.53 -38.76 -4.01
CA ASN A 575 8.45 -39.86 -4.32
C ASN A 575 7.83 -40.93 -5.23
N THR A 576 6.65 -40.68 -5.79
CA THR A 576 5.89 -41.59 -6.65
C THR A 576 5.90 -41.17 -8.13
N ASP A 577 6.54 -40.06 -8.47
CA ASP A 577 6.67 -39.61 -9.86
C ASP A 577 7.90 -40.22 -10.57
N ALA A 578 7.65 -41.30 -11.32
CA ALA A 578 8.68 -41.98 -12.10
C ALA A 578 9.42 -41.06 -13.09
N GLN A 579 8.75 -40.04 -13.65
CA GLN A 579 9.38 -39.09 -14.59
C GLN A 579 10.44 -38.22 -13.92
N THR A 580 10.21 -37.81 -12.67
CA THR A 580 11.17 -37.02 -11.90
C THR A 580 12.47 -37.81 -11.68
N PHE A 581 12.37 -39.09 -11.32
CA PHE A 581 13.54 -39.97 -11.18
C PHE A 581 14.26 -40.22 -12.50
N TYR A 582 13.53 -40.40 -13.60
CA TYR A 582 14.12 -40.52 -14.94
C TYR A 582 14.90 -39.26 -15.32
N ASN A 583 14.32 -38.08 -15.12
CA ASN A 583 14.99 -36.81 -15.43
C ASN A 583 16.20 -36.55 -14.54
N LEU A 584 16.13 -36.96 -13.27
CA LEU A 584 17.25 -36.86 -12.35
C LEU A 584 18.40 -37.79 -12.77
N ALA A 585 18.09 -39.00 -13.24
CA ALA A 585 19.10 -39.90 -13.81
C ALA A 585 19.80 -39.23 -15.01
N GLY A 586 19.05 -38.59 -15.90
CA GLY A 586 19.61 -37.80 -17.00
C GLY A 586 20.52 -36.67 -16.52
N ALA A 587 20.09 -35.92 -15.51
CA ALA A 587 20.90 -34.85 -14.92
C ALA A 587 22.23 -35.36 -14.31
N PHE A 588 22.18 -36.50 -13.60
CA PHE A 588 23.39 -37.13 -13.05
C PHE A 588 24.33 -37.68 -14.13
N ILE A 589 23.81 -38.23 -15.22
CA ILE A 589 24.61 -38.66 -16.38
C ILE A 589 25.38 -37.48 -16.97
N HIS A 590 24.72 -36.32 -17.14
CA HIS A 590 25.39 -35.10 -17.62
C HIS A 590 26.47 -34.59 -16.66
N LYS A 591 26.41 -34.95 -15.38
CA LYS A 591 27.42 -34.65 -14.35
C LYS A 591 28.45 -35.78 -14.19
N GLU A 592 28.39 -36.82 -15.00
CA GLU A 592 29.21 -38.04 -14.92
C GLU A 592 29.09 -38.78 -13.57
N ASP A 593 27.99 -38.55 -12.84
CA ASP A 593 27.68 -39.23 -11.58
C ASP A 593 26.83 -40.49 -11.85
N PHE A 594 27.47 -41.48 -12.47
CA PHE A 594 26.79 -42.69 -12.94
C PHE A 594 26.17 -43.53 -11.81
N ARG A 595 26.70 -43.43 -10.58
CA ARG A 595 26.16 -44.14 -9.41
C ARG A 595 24.79 -43.58 -9.00
N ASN A 596 24.69 -42.26 -8.84
CA ASN A 596 23.42 -41.63 -8.51
C ASN A 596 22.43 -41.69 -9.69
N ALA A 597 22.92 -41.71 -10.93
CA ALA A 597 22.09 -41.97 -12.10
C ALA A 597 21.45 -43.37 -12.06
N LEU A 598 22.24 -44.41 -11.75
CA LEU A 598 21.75 -45.78 -11.63
C LEU A 598 20.71 -45.90 -10.50
N GLN A 599 20.99 -45.33 -9.33
CA GLN A 599 20.02 -45.35 -8.23
C GLN A 599 18.69 -44.68 -8.62
N SER A 600 18.78 -43.55 -9.33
CA SER A 600 17.60 -42.83 -9.81
C SER A 600 16.80 -43.66 -10.83
N ILE A 601 17.46 -44.33 -11.78
CA ILE A 601 16.76 -45.16 -12.78
C ILE A 601 16.14 -46.42 -12.18
N GLU A 602 16.78 -47.02 -11.18
CA GLU A 602 16.21 -48.14 -10.45
C GLU A 602 14.96 -47.72 -9.67
N LYS A 603 14.99 -46.53 -9.06
CA LYS A 603 13.81 -45.98 -8.40
C LYS A 603 12.69 -45.70 -9.41
N CYS A 604 13.00 -45.12 -10.56
CA CYS A 604 12.05 -44.92 -11.66
C CYS A 604 11.35 -46.23 -12.06
N LEU A 605 12.12 -47.30 -12.30
CA LEU A 605 11.59 -48.61 -12.69
C LEU A 605 10.83 -49.31 -11.55
N SER A 606 11.19 -49.06 -10.29
CA SER A 606 10.43 -49.59 -9.15
C SER A 606 9.02 -48.99 -9.03
N ILE A 607 8.85 -47.75 -9.48
CA ILE A 607 7.56 -47.03 -9.48
C ILE A 607 6.76 -47.41 -10.72
N LYS A 608 7.42 -47.37 -11.90
CA LYS A 608 6.81 -47.70 -13.19
C LYS A 608 7.74 -48.65 -13.97
N PRO A 609 7.51 -49.97 -13.88
CA PRO A 609 8.37 -50.96 -14.54
C PRO A 609 8.44 -50.85 -16.07
N ASP A 610 7.37 -50.35 -16.69
CA ASP A 610 7.25 -50.14 -18.15
C ASP A 610 7.64 -48.71 -18.58
N PHE A 611 8.38 -47.97 -17.75
CA PHE A 611 8.76 -46.60 -18.08
C PHE A 611 9.62 -46.56 -19.36
N PRO A 612 9.23 -45.77 -20.39
CA PRO A 612 9.90 -45.76 -21.68
C PRO A 612 11.41 -45.49 -21.56
N ASN A 613 12.22 -46.30 -22.23
CA ASN A 613 13.69 -46.22 -22.29
C ASN A 613 14.43 -46.42 -20.94
N ALA A 614 13.76 -46.50 -19.80
CA ALA A 614 14.42 -46.61 -18.49
C ALA A 614 15.19 -47.92 -18.32
N GLN A 615 14.65 -49.05 -18.80
CA GLN A 615 15.34 -50.34 -18.74
C GLN A 615 16.61 -50.35 -19.60
N LYS A 616 16.55 -49.75 -20.79
CA LYS A 616 17.71 -49.60 -21.69
C LYS A 616 18.79 -48.73 -21.02
N LEU A 617 18.38 -47.62 -20.41
CA LEU A 617 19.30 -46.72 -19.70
C LEU A 617 19.96 -47.41 -18.50
N LYS A 618 19.21 -48.23 -17.76
CA LYS A 618 19.77 -49.05 -16.66
C LYS A 618 20.89 -49.98 -17.14
N VAL A 619 20.68 -50.69 -18.24
CA VAL A 619 21.70 -51.60 -18.81
C VAL A 619 22.97 -50.81 -19.19
N GLN A 620 22.81 -49.68 -19.88
CA GLN A 620 23.94 -48.83 -20.27
C GLN A 620 24.73 -48.31 -19.05
N LEU A 621 24.05 -47.90 -17.99
CA LEU A 621 24.70 -47.42 -16.76
C LEU A 621 25.48 -48.54 -16.05
N LEU A 622 24.96 -49.77 -16.04
CA LEU A 622 25.66 -50.93 -15.46
C LEU A 622 26.91 -51.30 -16.27
N GLU A 623 26.84 -51.23 -17.60
CA GLU A 623 28.00 -51.43 -18.48
C GLU A 623 29.09 -50.39 -18.18
N ILE A 624 28.73 -49.11 -18.07
CA ILE A 624 29.69 -48.03 -17.74
C ILE A 624 30.32 -48.23 -16.36
N LEU A 625 29.55 -48.63 -15.35
CA LEU A 625 30.05 -48.83 -13.99
C LEU A 625 30.86 -50.12 -13.79
N SER A 626 30.84 -51.03 -14.78
CA SER A 626 31.61 -52.29 -14.76
C SER A 626 32.93 -52.20 -15.53
N GLN A 627 33.17 -51.09 -16.23
CA GLN A 627 34.46 -50.69 -16.81
C GLN A 627 35.25 -49.87 -15.78
#